data_AF-A0A4V1SGY8-F1
#
_entry.id   AF-A0A4V1SGY8-F1
#
_cell.length_a   1.000
_cell.length_b   1.000
_cell.length_c   1.000
_cell.angle_alpha   90.00
_cell.angle_beta   90.00
_cell.angle_gamma   90.00
#
_symmetry.space_group_name_H-M   'P 1'
#
loop_
_entity.id
_entity.type
_entity.pdbx_description
1 polymer ?
#
loop_
_entity_poly.entity_id
_entity_poly.type
_entity_poly.pdbx_seq_one_letter_code
_entity_poly.pdbx_strand_id
1 'polypeptide(L)'
;LAFPCNQFGAQEPGDATEIASFCSLTYDVTFPVFPKIDVNGPQAAPLFEHLKAKAPGVLGSKGIKWNFTKFLVDRAGKTVERYAPTTKPEAIEADIEQLL
;
A
#
# COMPACT_ATOMS: atom_id res chain seq x y z
N LEU A 1 -6.74 -3.63 2.21
CA LEU A 1 -6.75 -2.25 2.77
C LEU A 1 -6.06 -1.36 1.76
N ALA A 2 -6.62 -0.20 1.44
CA ALA A 2 -6.00 0.78 0.55
C ALA A 2 -5.71 2.10 1.25
N PHE A 3 -4.54 2.67 0.96
CA PHE A 3 -4.05 3.92 1.55
C PHE A 3 -3.69 4.90 0.43
N PRO A 4 -4.57 5.85 0.10
CA PRO A 4 -4.29 6.88 -0.89
C PRO A 4 -3.06 7.71 -0.51
N CYS A 5 -2.27 8.11 -1.50
CA CYS A 5 -1.04 8.88 -1.30
C CYS A 5 -0.74 9.75 -2.52
N ASN A 6 -0.41 11.02 -2.32
CA ASN A 6 -0.14 11.96 -3.41
C ASN A 6 1.36 12.18 -3.70
N GLN A 7 2.24 11.41 -3.07
CA GLN A 7 3.70 11.61 -3.16
C GLN A 7 4.30 11.15 -4.51
N PHE A 8 3.51 10.48 -5.37
CA PHE A 8 3.97 9.89 -6.63
C PHE A 8 3.25 10.53 -7.81
N GLY A 9 3.94 11.48 -8.47
CA GLY A 9 3.43 12.16 -9.67
C GLY A 9 2.17 12.99 -9.45
N ALA A 10 1.86 13.35 -8.20
CA ALA A 10 0.63 14.06 -7.83
C ALA A 10 -0.65 13.38 -8.37
N GLN A 11 -0.67 12.05 -8.45
CA GLN A 11 -1.77 11.26 -9.04
C GLN A 11 -3.00 11.13 -8.13
N GLU A 12 -2.94 11.66 -6.91
CA GLU A 12 -4.03 11.64 -5.92
C GLU A 12 -4.29 13.05 -5.34
N PRO A 13 -4.62 14.05 -6.19
CA PRO A 13 -4.67 15.46 -5.79
C PRO A 13 -5.87 15.80 -4.90
N GLY A 14 -6.98 15.06 -5.02
CA GLY A 14 -8.24 15.32 -4.31
C GLY A 14 -8.13 15.21 -2.79
N ASP A 15 -9.11 15.75 -2.07
CA ASP A 15 -9.17 15.59 -0.63
C ASP A 15 -9.58 14.16 -0.22
N ALA A 16 -9.38 13.79 1.04
CA ALA A 16 -9.65 12.42 1.51
C ALA A 16 -11.13 11.98 1.31
N THR A 17 -12.06 12.93 1.33
CA THR A 17 -13.50 12.70 1.15
C THR A 17 -13.85 12.47 -0.30
N GLU A 18 -13.24 13.26 -1.20
CA GLU A 18 -13.35 13.12 -2.65
C GLU A 18 -12.77 11.78 -3.13
N ILE A 19 -11.62 11.36 -2.59
CA ILE A 19 -10.97 10.09 -2.95
C ILE A 19 -11.81 8.89 -2.50
N ALA A 20 -12.31 8.88 -1.26
CA ALA A 20 -13.15 7.79 -0.76
C ALA A 20 -14.47 7.67 -1.55
N SER A 21 -15.06 8.81 -1.88
CA SER A 21 -16.27 8.87 -2.72
C SER A 21 -15.99 8.41 -4.14
N PHE A 22 -14.89 8.85 -4.76
CA PHE A 22 -14.51 8.44 -6.12
C PHE A 22 -14.24 6.94 -6.20
N CYS A 23 -13.46 6.40 -5.25
CA CYS A 23 -13.13 4.97 -5.23
C CYS A 23 -14.36 4.09 -5.05
N SER A 24 -15.26 4.42 -4.12
CA SER A 24 -16.48 3.62 -3.88
C SER A 24 -17.54 3.76 -4.97
N LEU A 25 -17.66 4.94 -5.59
CA LEU A 25 -18.66 5.19 -6.65
C LEU A 25 -18.23 4.68 -8.03
N THR A 26 -16.91 4.65 -8.29
CA THR A 26 -16.36 4.33 -9.61
C THR A 26 -15.85 2.90 -9.70
N TYR A 27 -15.32 2.36 -8.59
CA TYR A 27 -14.76 1.02 -8.53
C TYR A 27 -15.50 0.24 -7.45
N ASP A 28 -15.98 -0.95 -7.77
CA ASP A 28 -16.72 -1.81 -6.83
C ASP A 28 -15.76 -2.46 -5.82
N VAL A 29 -15.02 -1.62 -5.08
CA VAL A 29 -14.02 -2.04 -4.12
C VAL A 29 -14.72 -2.54 -2.87
N THR A 30 -14.53 -3.82 -2.56
CA THR A 30 -15.15 -4.48 -1.40
C THR A 30 -14.28 -4.42 -0.13
N PHE A 31 -13.18 -3.65 -0.17
CA PHE A 31 -12.23 -3.54 0.93
C PHE A 31 -12.12 -2.10 1.47
N PRO A 32 -11.70 -1.92 2.74
CA PRO A 32 -11.55 -0.60 3.32
C PRO A 32 -10.51 0.27 2.60
N VAL A 33 -10.92 1.50 2.27
CA VAL A 33 -10.07 2.59 1.79
C VAL A 33 -9.95 3.62 2.92
N PHE A 34 -8.72 3.98 3.29
CA PHE A 34 -8.42 4.90 4.38
C PHE A 34 -8.23 6.35 3.89
N PRO A 35 -8.19 7.34 4.80
CA PRO A 35 -7.78 8.69 4.45
C PRO A 35 -6.39 8.74 3.80
N LYS A 36 -6.15 9.78 3.01
CA LYS A 36 -4.86 10.03 2.37
C LYS A 36 -3.75 10.21 3.42
N ILE A 37 -2.62 9.56 3.19
CA ILE A 37 -1.43 9.62 4.05
C ILE A 37 -0.15 9.76 3.24
N ASP A 38 0.92 10.17 3.92
CA ASP A 38 2.28 10.06 3.41
C ASP A 38 2.85 8.69 3.73
N VAL A 39 3.59 8.11 2.79
CA VAL A 39 4.21 6.79 2.93
C VAL A 39 5.74 6.87 2.93
N ASN A 40 6.29 8.03 2.53
CA ASN A 40 7.71 8.36 2.53
C ASN A 40 7.97 9.68 3.26
N GLY A 41 9.23 9.89 3.65
CA GLY A 41 9.69 11.13 4.27
C GLY A 41 9.36 11.23 5.77
N PRO A 42 9.67 12.39 6.39
CA PRO A 42 9.53 12.56 7.84
C PRO A 42 8.10 12.51 8.37
N GLN A 43 7.11 12.72 7.50
CA GLN A 43 5.67 12.69 7.83
C GLN A 43 5.01 11.36 7.46
N ALA A 44 5.81 10.35 7.08
CA ALA A 44 5.27 9.04 6.73
C ALA A 44 4.49 8.44 7.91
N ALA A 45 3.34 7.86 7.60
CA ALA A 45 2.52 7.20 8.61
C ALA A 45 3.33 6.09 9.32
N PRO A 46 3.19 5.93 10.66
CA PRO A 46 3.95 4.93 11.41
C PRO A 46 3.82 3.51 10.87
N LEU A 47 2.65 3.17 10.32
CA LEU A 47 2.42 1.89 9.63
C LEU A 47 3.40 1.69 8.47
N PHE A 48 3.56 2.68 7.59
CA PHE A 48 4.44 2.57 6.43
C PHE A 48 5.92 2.60 6.82
N GLU A 49 6.30 3.34 7.86
CA GLU A 49 7.65 3.23 8.44
C GLU A 49 7.94 1.80 8.92
N HIS A 50 6.99 1.18 9.62
CA HIS A 50 7.11 -0.21 10.07
C HIS A 50 7.23 -1.19 8.89
N LEU A 51 6.31 -1.11 7.92
CA LEU A 51 6.29 -2.02 6.76
C LEU A 51 7.58 -1.93 5.93
N LYS A 52 8.07 -0.71 5.65
CA LYS A 52 9.32 -0.49 4.92
C LYS A 52 10.55 -0.99 5.67
N ALA A 53 10.51 -0.98 7.01
CA ALA A 53 11.59 -1.51 7.83
C ALA A 53 11.59 -3.04 7.88
N LYS A 54 10.40 -3.66 7.91
CA LYS A 54 10.24 -5.12 7.92
C LYS A 54 10.50 -5.77 6.57
N ALA A 55 10.06 -5.13 5.50
CA ALA A 55 10.19 -5.62 4.13
C ALA A 55 10.86 -4.55 3.25
N PRO A 56 12.19 -4.37 3.37
CA PRO A 56 12.90 -3.43 2.52
C PRO A 56 12.88 -3.92 1.06
N GLY A 57 12.88 -2.97 0.12
CA GLY A 57 13.00 -3.27 -1.30
C GLY A 57 14.42 -3.66 -1.71
N VAL A 58 14.64 -3.70 -3.03
CA VAL A 58 15.93 -4.06 -3.65
C VAL A 58 17.08 -3.26 -3.03
N LEU A 59 18.19 -3.94 -2.75
CA LEU A 59 19.39 -3.42 -2.07
C LEU A 59 19.10 -2.77 -0.70
N GLY A 60 18.10 -3.26 0.03
CA GLY A 60 17.75 -2.75 1.36
C GLY A 60 17.02 -1.40 1.32
N SER A 61 16.53 -0.97 0.16
CA SER A 61 15.89 0.34 0.02
C SER A 61 14.54 0.39 0.73
N LYS A 62 14.42 1.29 1.71
CA LYS A 62 13.18 1.41 2.48
C LYS A 62 12.10 2.21 1.74
N GLY A 63 12.46 3.23 0.98
CA GLY A 63 11.50 4.09 0.29
C GLY A 63 10.52 3.35 -0.64
N ILE A 64 9.23 3.69 -0.57
CA ILE A 64 8.23 3.30 -1.56
C ILE A 64 8.56 4.01 -2.87
N LYS A 65 8.61 3.24 -3.98
CA LYS A 65 9.10 3.77 -5.26
C LYS A 65 8.02 4.38 -6.12
N TRP A 66 6.79 3.88 -6.02
CA TRP A 66 5.66 4.35 -6.81
C TRP A 66 4.33 3.87 -6.21
N ASN A 67 3.23 4.38 -6.79
CA ASN A 67 1.86 3.92 -6.56
C ASN A 67 1.74 2.39 -6.72
N PHE A 68 0.79 1.79 -6.01
CA PHE A 68 0.52 0.35 -6.03
C PHE A 68 1.67 -0.55 -5.57
N THR A 69 2.58 -0.07 -4.71
CA THR A 69 3.42 -0.99 -3.92
C THR A 69 2.53 -1.77 -2.96
N LYS A 70 2.68 -3.11 -2.89
CA LYS A 70 1.84 -3.96 -2.05
C LYS A 70 2.64 -4.56 -0.90
N PHE A 71 1.98 -4.76 0.23
CA PHE A 71 2.50 -5.50 1.36
C PHE A 71 1.53 -6.63 1.71
N LEU A 72 2.04 -7.84 1.86
CA LEU A 72 1.29 -8.96 2.40
C LEU A 72 1.70 -9.14 3.86
N VAL A 73 0.71 -9.12 4.75
CA VAL A 73 0.93 -9.21 6.20
C VAL A 73 0.15 -10.40 6.73
N ASP A 74 0.82 -11.29 7.48
CA ASP A 74 0.16 -12.46 8.08
C ASP A 74 -0.84 -12.09 9.19
N ARG A 75 -1.65 -13.05 9.62
CA ARG A 75 -2.67 -12.84 10.67
C ARG A 75 -2.09 -12.42 12.03
N ALA A 76 -0.83 -12.75 12.30
CA ALA A 76 -0.13 -12.37 13.53
C ALA A 76 0.56 -11.00 13.42
N GLY A 77 0.54 -10.37 12.24
CA GLY A 77 1.25 -9.12 11.95
C GLY A 77 2.78 -9.27 11.89
N LYS A 78 3.31 -10.49 11.77
CA LYS A 78 4.75 -10.77 11.94
C LYS A 78 5.49 -10.84 10.61
N THR A 79 4.96 -11.61 9.67
CA THR A 79 5.54 -11.77 8.32
C THR A 79 5.03 -10.65 7.44
N VAL A 80 5.96 -9.95 6.79
CA VAL A 80 5.66 -8.85 5.87
C VAL A 80 6.45 -9.11 4.60
N GLU A 81 5.75 -9.40 3.51
CA GLU A 81 6.34 -9.45 2.16
C GLU A 81 6.01 -8.17 1.40
N ARG A 82 6.89 -7.76 0.49
CA ARG A 82 6.74 -6.52 -0.29
C ARG A 82 6.81 -6.80 -1.78
N TYR A 83 5.80 -6.35 -2.51
CA TYR A 83 5.69 -6.51 -3.96
C TYR A 83 5.80 -5.18 -4.68
N ALA A 84 6.43 -5.19 -5.85
CA ALA A 84 6.62 -4.00 -6.66
C ALA A 84 5.28 -3.49 -7.24
N PRO A 85 5.22 -2.19 -7.62
CA PRO A 85 4.12 -1.63 -8.40
C PRO A 85 3.71 -2.48 -9.61
N THR A 86 4.70 -3.07 -10.29
CA THR A 86 4.52 -3.88 -11.50
C THR A 86 4.09 -5.33 -11.23
N THR A 87 4.19 -5.82 -9.99
CA THR A 87 3.70 -7.15 -9.64
C THR A 87 2.18 -7.17 -9.78
N LYS A 88 1.68 -8.05 -10.64
CA LYS A 88 0.24 -8.23 -10.85
C LYS A 88 -0.40 -8.92 -9.63
N PRO A 89 -1.64 -8.56 -9.24
CA PRO A 89 -2.31 -9.17 -8.08
C PRO A 89 -2.40 -10.70 -8.14
N GLU A 90 -2.65 -11.26 -9.33
CA GLU A 90 -2.78 -12.72 -9.54
C GLU A 90 -1.49 -13.46 -9.20
N ALA A 91 -0.32 -12.81 -9.36
CA ALA A 91 0.96 -13.38 -9.01
C ALA A 91 1.21 -13.46 -7.49
N ILE A 92 0.32 -12.87 -6.67
CA ILE A 92 0.41 -12.84 -5.21
C ILE A 92 -0.54 -13.89 -4.58
N GLU A 93 -1.46 -14.47 -5.36
CA GLU A 93 -2.50 -15.38 -4.88
C GLU A 93 -1.94 -16.57 -4.11
N ALA A 94 -0.93 -17.26 -4.65
CA ALA A 94 -0.30 -18.40 -4.01
C ALA A 94 0.37 -18.05 -2.66
N ASP A 95 0.89 -16.83 -2.52
CA ASP A 95 1.49 -16.38 -1.26
C ASP A 95 0.40 -16.05 -0.23
N ILE A 96 -0.75 -15.53 -0.67
CA ILE A 96 -1.91 -15.30 0.19
C ILE A 96 -2.45 -16.63 0.72
N GLU A 97 -2.62 -17.62 -0.15
CA GLU A 97 -3.16 -18.95 0.22
C GLU A 97 -2.29 -19.66 1.28
N GLN A 98 -0.96 -19.50 1.21
CA GLN A 98 -0.04 -20.05 2.21
C GLN A 98 -0.22 -19.47 3.62
N LEU A 99 -0.87 -18.30 3.74
CA LEU A 99 -1.11 -17.62 5.02
C LEU A 99 -2.56 -17.78 5.54
N LEU A 100 -3.42 -18.49 4.81
CA LEU A 100 -4.81 -18.79 5.21
C LEU A 100 -4.92 -20.00 6.15
#